data_AF-A0A959CJC7-F1
#
_entry.id   AF-A0A959CJC7-F1
#
_cell.length_a   1.000
_cell.length_b   1.000
_cell.length_c   1.000
_cell.angle_alpha   90.00
_cell.angle_beta   90.00
_cell.angle_gamma   90.00
#
_symmetry.space_group_name_H-M   'P 1'
#
loop_
_entity.id
_entity.type
_entity.pdbx_description
1 polymer ?
#
loop_
_entity_poly.entity_id
_entity_poly.type
_entity_poly.pdbx_seq_one_letter_code
_entity_poly.pdbx_strand_id
1 'polypeptide(L)' 'LRCEGTYFYLFDYSAISDEPDTEFAKRMTIEWGVAAIPVSVFYSNNSTDKVIRLCFAKTEETLEQAGELLRKI' A
#
# COMPACT_ATOMS: atom_id res chain seq x y z
N LEU A 1 9.90 1.74 -4.20
CA LEU A 1 11.11 1.02 -3.75
C LEU A 1 11.41 -0.11 -4.73
N ARG A 2 12.67 -0.52 -4.92
CA ARG A 2 12.97 -1.60 -5.87
C ARG A 2 12.46 -2.94 -5.32
N CYS A 3 11.65 -3.66 -6.10
CA CYS A 3 11.24 -5.03 -5.78
C CYS A 3 12.18 -6.00 -6.48
N GLU A 4 12.98 -6.73 -5.70
CA GLU A 4 13.98 -7.70 -6.21
C GLU A 4 13.50 -9.16 -6.07
N GLY A 5 12.33 -9.39 -5.49
CA GLY A 5 11.75 -10.73 -5.34
C GLY A 5 10.45 -10.74 -4.53
N THR A 6 9.88 -11.93 -4.35
CA THR A 6 8.54 -12.19 -3.77
C THR A 6 7.39 -11.65 -4.62
N TYR A 7 6.16 -11.83 -4.14
CA TYR A 7 4.94 -11.31 -4.77
C TYR A 7 4.40 -10.05 -4.07
N PHE A 8 5.26 -9.33 -3.35
CA PHE A 8 4.94 -8.08 -2.67
C PHE A 8 5.70 -6.90 -3.27
N TYR A 9 5.08 -5.73 -3.24
CA TYR A 9 5.71 -4.48 -3.62
C TYR A 9 5.51 -3.44 -2.51
N LEU A 10 6.58 -2.71 -2.19
CA LEU A 10 6.57 -1.64 -1.19
C LEU A 10 6.50 -0.27 -1.87
N PHE A 11 5.50 0.51 -1.47
CA PHE A 11 5.25 1.86 -1.97
C PHE A 11 5.46 2.87 -0.85
N ASP A 12 6.26 3.88 -1.16
CA ASP A 12 6.39 5.08 -0.34
C ASP A 12 5.28 6.06 -0.76
N TYR A 13 4.46 6.50 0.20
CA TYR A 13 3.35 7.42 -0.05
C TYR A 13 3.62 8.83 0.49
N SER A 14 4.86 9.17 0.84
CA SER A 14 5.23 10.44 1.48
C SER A 14 4.88 11.68 0.66
N ALA A 15 4.76 11.56 -0.66
CA ALA A 15 4.33 12.64 -1.55
C ALA A 15 2.80 12.86 -1.58
N ILE A 16 2.01 11.94 -1.02
CA ILE A 16 0.55 11.91 -1.09
C ILE A 16 -0.07 12.29 0.25
N SER A 17 0.51 11.84 1.37
CA SER A 17 -0.08 12.06 2.70
C SER A 17 0.96 12.09 3.84
N ASP A 18 0.58 12.79 4.91
CA ASP A 18 1.30 12.81 6.19
C ASP A 18 0.73 11.85 7.24
N GLU A 19 -0.29 11.08 6.87
CA GLU A 19 -0.91 10.10 7.77
C GLU A 19 0.05 8.98 8.18
N PRO A 20 -0.08 8.43 9.41
CA PRO A 20 0.51 7.14 9.75
C PRO A 20 0.04 6.06 8.78
N ASP A 21 0.90 5.09 8.49
CA ASP A 21 0.62 4.07 7.46
C ASP A 21 -0.59 3.20 7.78
N THR A 22 -0.90 3.01 9.07
CA THR A 22 -2.12 2.33 9.53
C THR A 22 -3.39 3.08 9.14
N GLU A 23 -3.42 4.40 9.32
CA GLU A 23 -4.57 5.22 8.95
C GLU A 23 -4.64 5.39 7.43
N PHE A 24 -3.50 5.56 6.77
CA PHE A 24 -3.43 5.63 5.31
C PHE A 24 -3.97 4.35 4.67
N ALA A 25 -3.52 3.18 5.12
CA ALA A 25 -3.99 1.88 4.61
C ALA A 25 -5.49 1.66 4.83
N LYS A 26 -6.02 2.11 5.98
CA LYS A 26 -7.46 2.09 6.26
C LYS A 26 -8.22 3.01 5.30
N ARG A 27 -7.73 4.23 5.07
CA ARG A 27 -8.34 5.17 4.11
C ARG A 27 -8.33 4.61 2.70
N MET A 28 -7.20 4.04 2.23
CA MET A 28 -7.13 3.39 0.92
C MET A 28 -8.22 2.33 0.73
N THR A 29 -8.47 1.55 1.78
CA THR A 29 -9.48 0.48 1.75
C THR A 29 -10.89 1.05 1.69
N ILE A 30 -11.20 2.08 2.50
CA ILE A 30 -12.55 2.62 2.64
C ILE A 30 -12.91 3.57 1.48
N GLU A 31 -12.01 4.48 1.11
CA GLU A 31 -12.29 5.55 0.15
C GLU A 31 -11.94 5.17 -1.29
N TRP A 32 -10.85 4.43 -1.49
CA TRP A 32 -10.34 4.10 -2.82
C TRP A 32 -10.54 2.64 -3.22
N GLY A 33 -11.03 1.80 -2.30
CA GLY A 33 -11.35 0.40 -2.56
C GLY A 33 -10.12 -0.49 -2.77
N VAL A 34 -8.93 -0.05 -2.38
CA VAL A 34 -7.69 -0.82 -2.52
C VAL A 34 -7.11 -1.12 -1.15
N ALA A 35 -7.14 -2.39 -0.76
CA ALA A 35 -6.57 -2.82 0.52
C ALA A 35 -5.04 -2.87 0.46
N ALA A 36 -4.40 -2.12 1.34
CA ALA A 36 -2.95 -2.15 1.56
C ALA A 36 -2.63 -2.62 2.97
N ILE A 37 -1.41 -3.12 3.18
CA ILE A 37 -0.91 -3.49 4.50
C ILE A 37 0.10 -2.44 4.96
N PRO A 38 -0.09 -1.78 6.12
CA PRO A 38 0.93 -0.90 6.70
C PRO A 38 2.21 -1.69 6.98
N VAL A 39 3.39 -1.11 6.75
CA VAL A 39 4.66 -1.82 7.01
C VAL A 39 5.05 -1.71 8.48
N SER A 40 4.66 -0.64 9.17
CA SER A 40 4.96 -0.38 10.58
C SER A 40 4.56 -1.53 11.51
N VAL A 41 3.49 -2.26 11.21
CA VAL A 41 3.01 -3.39 12.03
C VAL A 41 3.98 -4.58 12.05
N PHE A 42 4.97 -4.61 11.15
CA PHE A 42 6.04 -5.61 11.15
C PHE A 42 7.28 -5.16 11.94
N TYR A 43 7.33 -3.92 12.40
CA TYR A 43 8.40 -3.41 13.24
C TYR A 43 8.03 -3.50 14.72
N SER A 44 9.03 -3.81 15.55
CA SER A 44 8.88 -3.82 17.01
C SER A 44 9.01 -2.43 17.62
N ASN A 45 9.55 -1.47 16.86
CA ASN A 45 9.56 -0.06 17.21
C ASN A 45 8.36 0.65 16.55
N ASN A 46 7.92 1.77 17.12
CA ASN A 46 6.81 2.56 16.57
C ASN A 46 7.25 3.41 15.35
N SER A 47 8.06 2.84 14.44
CA SER A 47 8.51 3.54 13.23
C SER A 47 7.37 3.66 12.22
N THR A 48 7.20 4.84 11.65
CA THR A 48 6.17 5.14 10.64
C THR A 48 6.84 5.66 9.38
N ASP A 49 7.48 4.75 8.64
CA ASP A 49 8.30 5.09 7.47
C ASP A 49 7.50 5.49 6.22
N LYS A 50 6.20 5.78 6.37
CA LYS A 50 5.26 6.07 5.28
C LYS A 50 5.35 5.08 4.11
N VAL A 51 5.47 3.80 4.46
CA VAL A 51 5.52 2.69 3.50
C VAL A 51 4.31 1.79 3.67
N ILE A 52 3.68 1.42 2.56
CA ILE A 52 2.66 0.38 2.49
C ILE A 52 3.11 -0.79 1.60
N ARG A 53 2.53 -1.96 1.86
CA ARG A 53 2.76 -3.19 1.08
C ARG A 53 1.51 -3.59 0.32
N LEU A 54 1.66 -3.81 -0.99
CA LEU A 54 0.66 -4.46 -1.84
C LEU A 54 1.12 -5.86 -2.26
N CYS A 55 0.15 -6.76 -2.46
CA CYS A 55 0.39 -8.12 -2.96
C CYS A 55 -0.14 -8.23 -4.39
N PHE A 56 0.75 -8.53 -5.33
CA PHE A 56 0.40 -8.62 -6.76
C PHE A 56 0.17 -10.06 -7.25
N ALA A 57 0.29 -11.07 -6.38
CA ALA A 57 -0.15 -12.44 -6.68
C ALA A 57 -1.68 -12.53 -6.68
N LYS A 58 -2.30 -11.96 -7.72
CA LYS A 58 -3.75 -11.87 -7.96
C LYS A 58 -4.04 -12.16 -9.44
N THR A 59 -5.32 -12.26 -9.82
CA THR A 59 -5.70 -12.36 -11.24
C THR A 59 -5.40 -11.06 -11.97
N GLU A 60 -5.15 -11.14 -13.27
CA GLU A 60 -4.92 -9.96 -14.13
C GLU A 60 -6.06 -8.94 -14.01
N GLU A 61 -7.31 -9.40 -14.06
CA GLU A 61 -8.49 -8.57 -13.87
C GLU A 61 -8.50 -7.82 -12.52
N THR A 62 -8.04 -8.46 -11.45
CA THR A 62 -7.91 -7.79 -10.13
C THR A 62 -6.83 -6.71 -10.16
N LEU A 63 -5.71 -6.98 -10.84
CA LEU A 63 -4.59 -6.03 -10.95
C LEU A 63 -4.97 -4.83 -11.82
N GLU A 64 -5.69 -5.04 -12.92
CA GLU A 64 -6.23 -3.97 -13.77
C GLU A 64 -7.20 -3.08 -12.99
N GLN A 65 -8.19 -3.67 -12.30
CA GLN A 65 -9.14 -2.93 -11.47
C GLN A 65 -8.44 -2.12 -10.39
N ALA A 66 -7.45 -2.69 -9.70
CA ALA A 66 -6.66 -1.96 -8.72
C ALA A 66 -5.89 -0.79 -9.36
N GLY A 67 -5.29 -1.00 -10.54
CA GLY A 67 -4.63 0.06 -11.31
C GLY A 67 -5.55 1.21 -11.65
N GLU A 68 -6.78 0.93 -12.08
CA GLU A 68 -7.82 1.94 -12.36
C GLU A 68 -8.19 2.77 -11.13
N LEU A 69 -8.32 2.11 -9.97
CA LEU A 69 -8.64 2.77 -8.70
C LEU A 69 -7.48 3.65 -8.21
N LEU A 70 -6.24 3.16 -8.30
CA LEU A 70 -5.05 3.86 -7.84
C LEU A 70 -4.75 5.15 -8.61
N ARG A 71 -5.21 5.29 -9.87
CA ARG A 71 -5.04 6.55 -10.63
C ARG A 71 -5.82 7.74 -10.08
N LYS A 72 -6.71 7.52 -9.10
CA LYS A 72 -7.50 8.57 -8.46
C LYS A 72 -6.80 9.19 -7.23
N ILE A 73 -5.63 8.66 -6.87
CA ILE A 73 -4.81 9.03 -5.71
C ILE A 73 -3.68 9.93 -6.20
#